data_AF-G8BTS9-F1
#
_entry.id   AF-G8BTS9-F1
#
_cell.length_a   1.000
_cell.length_b   1.000
_cell.length_c   1.000
_cell.angle_alpha   90.00
_cell.angle_beta   90.00
_cell.angle_gamma   90.00
#
_symmetry.space_group_name_H-M   'P 1'
#
loop_
_entity.id
_entity.type
_entity.pdbx_description
1 polymer ?
#
loop_
_entity_poly.entity_id
_entity_poly.type
_entity_poly.pdbx_seq_one_letter_code
_entity_poly.pdbx_strand_id
1 'polypeptide(L)'
;MPSISVDYCLFDLDGTIVSTTIAAERTWRSYCSKHGVDPEELFRVSHGSRTNEMLSRFFPNIDNTDNKAVKELELDLATNHLDTVTLIKGAEDLLLSLDKDTETGKPLKSRKWAIITSGSPYLAFSWFDSILKHVGKPDVFVTGFDVKVGKPDPEGYKKAAVELSEIWEKPAEDISKLQTVVFEDAPVGIMAGKAMGAKTIGITSSYDKSVLFEAGADYVVSDLRQVRVTQNSNDGKIILEITNPLSRD
;
A
#
# COMPACT_ATOMS: atom_id res chain seq x y z
N MET A 1 7.05 -23.13 -7.49
CA MET A 1 6.52 -21.85 -6.96
C MET A 1 7.68 -20.87 -6.93
N PRO A 2 7.55 -19.67 -7.51
CA PRO A 2 8.60 -18.68 -7.43
C PRO A 2 8.85 -18.27 -5.98
N SER A 3 10.11 -17.97 -5.67
CA SER A 3 10.56 -17.49 -4.37
C SER A 3 11.38 -16.21 -4.57
N ILE A 4 11.20 -15.25 -3.66
CA ILE A 4 11.94 -13.99 -3.66
C ILE A 4 12.62 -13.78 -2.31
N SER A 5 13.87 -13.34 -2.35
CA SER A 5 14.67 -13.01 -1.17
C SER A 5 14.86 -11.50 -1.08
N VAL A 6 14.37 -10.90 -0.02
CA VAL A 6 14.32 -9.44 0.16
C VAL A 6 14.74 -9.02 1.56
N ASP A 7 15.28 -7.82 1.67
CA ASP A 7 15.59 -7.16 2.94
C ASP A 7 14.32 -6.63 3.59
N TYR A 8 13.42 -6.01 2.81
CA TYR A 8 12.19 -5.38 3.32
C TYR A 8 10.97 -5.62 2.42
N CYS A 9 9.79 -5.69 3.05
CA CYS A 9 8.49 -5.72 2.39
C CYS A 9 7.77 -4.38 2.54
N LEU A 10 7.45 -3.71 1.44
CA LEU A 10 6.81 -2.41 1.43
C LEU A 10 5.37 -2.58 0.94
N PHE A 11 4.39 -2.23 1.76
CA PHE A 11 2.98 -2.43 1.44
C PHE A 11 2.29 -1.11 1.16
N ASP A 12 1.58 -1.01 0.04
CA ASP A 12 0.44 -0.10 -0.01
C ASP A 12 -0.66 -0.54 0.97
N LEU A 13 -1.62 0.34 1.27
CA LEU A 13 -2.66 0.11 2.26
C LEU A 13 -4.04 -0.08 1.62
N ASP A 14 -4.52 0.93 0.91
CA ASP A 14 -5.89 1.08 0.41
C ASP A 14 -6.03 0.38 -0.94
N GLY A 15 -6.68 -0.79 -0.92
CA GLY A 15 -6.76 -1.73 -2.04
C GLY A 15 -5.81 -2.92 -1.86
N THR A 16 -4.66 -2.74 -1.20
CA THR A 16 -3.64 -3.78 -1.03
C THR A 16 -3.77 -4.61 0.25
N ILE A 17 -3.93 -3.96 1.41
CA ILE A 17 -4.12 -4.61 2.72
C ILE A 17 -5.59 -4.53 3.14
N VAL A 18 -6.20 -3.36 2.92
CA VAL A 18 -7.59 -3.07 3.25
C VAL A 18 -8.34 -2.84 1.95
N SER A 19 -9.39 -3.62 1.70
CA SER A 19 -10.29 -3.40 0.56
C SER A 19 -11.16 -2.17 0.85
N THR A 20 -10.82 -1.04 0.22
CA THR A 20 -11.50 0.25 0.40
C THR A 20 -12.18 0.75 -0.88
N THR A 21 -12.04 0.05 -2.01
CA THR A 21 -12.54 0.46 -3.33
C THR A 21 -14.03 0.85 -3.30
N ILE A 22 -14.88 0.02 -2.69
CA ILE A 22 -16.34 0.30 -2.60
C ILE A 22 -16.62 1.55 -1.77
N ALA A 23 -15.94 1.70 -0.62
CA ALA A 23 -16.11 2.86 0.25
C ALA A 23 -15.65 4.14 -0.45
N ALA A 24 -14.47 4.11 -1.07
CA ALA A 24 -13.91 5.21 -1.82
C ALA A 24 -14.81 5.64 -2.99
N GLU A 25 -15.30 4.68 -3.78
CA GLU A 25 -16.19 4.99 -4.90
C GLU A 25 -17.52 5.59 -4.43
N ARG A 26 -18.08 5.14 -3.30
CA ARG A 26 -19.31 5.74 -2.74
C ARG A 26 -19.09 7.18 -2.31
N THR A 27 -18.03 7.46 -1.56
CA THR A 27 -17.65 8.83 -1.16
C THR A 27 -17.45 9.70 -2.40
N TRP A 28 -16.66 9.25 -3.38
CA TRP A 28 -16.39 10.01 -4.59
C TRP A 28 -17.62 10.23 -5.46
N ARG A 29 -18.51 9.22 -5.64
CA ARG A 29 -19.78 9.40 -6.39
C ARG A 29 -20.66 10.45 -5.73
N SER A 30 -20.79 10.40 -4.39
CA SER A 30 -21.53 11.40 -3.61
C SER A 30 -20.95 12.80 -3.82
N TYR A 31 -19.62 12.92 -3.75
CA TYR A 31 -18.94 14.19 -3.95
C TYR A 31 -19.07 14.73 -5.38
N CYS A 32 -18.87 13.89 -6.39
CA CYS A 32 -19.07 14.21 -7.80
C CYS A 32 -20.49 14.73 -8.06
N SER A 33 -21.50 14.04 -7.53
CA SER A 33 -22.90 14.44 -7.68
C SER A 33 -23.20 15.81 -7.05
N LYS A 34 -22.57 16.15 -5.92
CA LYS A 34 -22.74 17.45 -5.26
C LYS A 34 -22.12 18.61 -6.04
N HIS A 35 -21.07 18.34 -6.82
CA HIS A 35 -20.26 19.35 -7.48
C HIS A 35 -20.35 19.33 -9.00
N GLY A 36 -21.20 18.48 -9.59
CA GLY A 36 -21.44 18.44 -11.03
C GLY A 36 -20.28 17.88 -11.85
N VAL A 37 -19.49 16.97 -11.26
CA VAL A 37 -18.39 16.25 -11.94
C VAL A 37 -18.89 14.87 -12.37
N ASP A 38 -18.44 14.39 -13.53
CA ASP A 38 -18.70 13.01 -13.96
C ASP A 38 -17.83 12.04 -13.13
N PRO A 39 -18.42 11.17 -12.29
CA PRO A 39 -17.66 10.20 -11.51
C PRO A 39 -16.84 9.23 -12.39
N GLU A 40 -17.28 8.93 -13.61
CA GLU A 40 -16.56 7.99 -14.48
C GLU A 40 -15.26 8.59 -15.05
N GLU A 41 -15.16 9.91 -15.18
CA GLU A 41 -13.89 10.57 -15.52
C GLU A 41 -12.92 10.54 -14.35
N LEU A 42 -13.45 10.70 -13.12
CA LEU A 42 -12.67 10.65 -11.89
C LEU A 42 -12.10 9.23 -11.65
N PHE A 43 -12.93 8.19 -11.77
CA PHE A 43 -12.52 6.82 -11.47
C PHE A 43 -11.46 6.23 -12.40
N ARG A 44 -11.30 6.79 -13.60
CA ARG A 44 -10.20 6.40 -14.50
C ARG A 44 -8.81 6.66 -13.93
N VAL A 45 -8.71 7.55 -12.94
CA VAL A 45 -7.41 8.01 -12.43
C VAL A 45 -7.33 8.10 -10.90
N SER A 46 -8.42 7.85 -10.16
CA SER A 46 -8.44 8.07 -8.71
C SER A 46 -7.79 6.96 -7.88
N HIS A 47 -7.87 5.72 -8.33
CA HIS A 47 -7.39 4.57 -7.56
C HIS A 47 -5.86 4.60 -7.44
N GLY A 48 -5.37 4.71 -6.19
CA GLY A 48 -3.95 4.86 -5.86
C GLY A 48 -3.43 6.31 -5.87
N SER A 49 -4.24 7.28 -6.28
CA SER A 49 -3.88 8.71 -6.28
C SER A 49 -4.24 9.40 -4.97
N ARG A 50 -3.56 10.52 -4.67
CA ARG A 50 -3.82 11.28 -3.44
C ARG A 50 -5.11 12.09 -3.56
N THR A 51 -5.89 12.15 -2.49
CA THR A 51 -7.15 12.93 -2.43
C THR A 51 -6.95 14.39 -2.81
N ASN A 52 -5.84 15.01 -2.40
CA ASN A 52 -5.51 16.40 -2.73
C ASN A 52 -5.31 16.61 -4.24
N GLU A 53 -4.66 15.67 -4.94
CA GLU A 53 -4.45 15.72 -6.39
C GLU A 53 -5.78 15.61 -7.14
N MET A 54 -6.67 14.73 -6.66
CA MET A 54 -8.02 14.57 -7.21
C MET A 54 -8.87 15.81 -7.01
N LEU A 55 -8.81 16.43 -5.82
CA LEU A 55 -9.44 17.71 -5.54
C LEU A 55 -8.91 18.83 -6.45
N SER A 56 -7.59 18.97 -6.58
CA SER A 56 -7.00 19.99 -7.45
C SER A 56 -7.37 19.81 -8.93
N ARG A 57 -7.48 18.56 -9.39
CA ARG A 57 -7.77 18.25 -10.81
C ARG A 57 -9.24 18.41 -11.17
N PHE A 58 -10.15 17.89 -10.36
CA PHE A 58 -11.58 17.80 -10.71
C PHE A 58 -12.44 18.83 -9.96
N PHE A 59 -11.96 19.38 -8.85
CA PHE A 59 -12.71 20.29 -8.00
C PHE A 59 -11.90 21.56 -7.66
N PRO A 60 -11.34 22.28 -8.65
CA PRO A 60 -10.36 23.35 -8.42
C PRO A 60 -10.91 24.55 -7.63
N ASN A 61 -12.24 24.68 -7.55
CA ASN A 61 -12.92 25.76 -6.83
C ASN A 61 -13.26 25.41 -5.38
N ILE A 62 -12.95 24.20 -4.91
CA ILE A 62 -13.17 23.79 -3.52
C ILE A 62 -12.08 24.34 -2.63
N ASP A 63 -12.50 24.93 -1.52
CA ASP A 63 -11.60 25.33 -0.44
C ASP A 63 -11.00 24.08 0.23
N ASN A 64 -9.73 23.82 -0.06
CA ASN A 64 -8.91 22.82 0.61
C ASN A 64 -7.80 23.45 1.46
N THR A 65 -8.00 24.68 1.95
CA THR A 65 -7.09 25.32 2.92
C THR A 65 -6.89 24.39 4.12
N ASP A 66 -5.64 24.22 4.55
CA ASP A 66 -5.24 23.32 5.64
C ASP A 66 -5.78 21.89 5.51
N ASN A 67 -5.94 21.40 4.26
CA ASN A 67 -6.44 20.06 3.94
C ASN A 67 -7.88 19.78 4.41
N LYS A 68 -8.70 20.82 4.59
CA LYS A 68 -10.08 20.68 5.08
C LYS A 68 -10.92 19.71 4.24
N ALA A 69 -10.92 19.86 2.92
CA ALA A 69 -11.72 19.01 2.03
C ALA A 69 -11.18 17.58 1.98
N VAL A 70 -9.85 17.40 2.00
CA VAL A 70 -9.22 16.08 2.13
C VAL A 70 -9.70 15.38 3.41
N LYS A 71 -9.62 16.07 4.55
CA LYS A 71 -10.04 15.53 5.85
C LYS A 71 -11.53 15.18 5.86
N GLU A 72 -12.38 16.03 5.30
CA GLU A 72 -13.82 15.77 5.22
C GLU A 72 -14.12 14.50 4.41
N LEU A 73 -13.58 14.39 3.20
CA LEU A 73 -13.78 13.23 2.32
C LEU A 73 -13.26 11.93 2.93
N GLU A 74 -12.05 11.96 3.48
CA GLU A 74 -11.42 10.77 4.01
C GLU A 74 -12.04 10.30 5.32
N LEU A 75 -12.51 11.21 6.17
CA LEU A 75 -13.29 10.85 7.35
C LEU A 75 -14.69 10.33 6.96
N ASP A 76 -15.33 10.89 5.94
CA ASP A 76 -16.61 10.39 5.41
C ASP A 76 -16.46 8.93 4.97
N LEU A 77 -15.41 8.60 4.22
CA LEU A 77 -15.07 7.23 3.84
C LEU A 77 -14.90 6.32 5.08
N ALA A 78 -14.06 6.73 6.03
CA ALA A 78 -13.73 5.94 7.21
C ALA A 78 -14.90 5.76 8.21
N THR A 79 -15.95 6.59 8.12
CA THR A 79 -17.06 6.58 9.08
C THR A 79 -18.38 6.14 8.47
N ASN A 80 -18.78 6.70 7.33
CA ASN A 80 -20.09 6.49 6.72
C ASN A 80 -20.13 5.29 5.77
N HIS A 81 -18.97 4.73 5.41
CA HIS A 81 -18.87 3.57 4.51
C HIS A 81 -18.03 2.43 5.08
N LEU A 82 -17.75 2.45 6.39
CA LEU A 82 -16.96 1.44 7.08
C LEU A 82 -17.56 0.02 6.93
N ASP A 83 -18.88 -0.09 6.78
CA ASP A 83 -19.60 -1.36 6.55
C ASP A 83 -19.18 -2.07 5.25
N THR A 84 -18.56 -1.34 4.32
CA THR A 84 -18.06 -1.89 3.05
C THR A 84 -16.56 -2.17 3.05
N VAL A 85 -15.87 -1.87 4.15
CA VAL A 85 -14.43 -2.03 4.28
C VAL A 85 -14.11 -3.38 4.91
N THR A 86 -13.24 -4.14 4.25
CA THR A 86 -12.78 -5.45 4.73
C THR A 86 -11.28 -5.61 4.53
N LEU A 87 -10.65 -6.57 5.20
CA LEU A 87 -9.26 -6.92 4.89
C LEU A 87 -9.19 -7.72 3.60
N ILE A 88 -8.17 -7.44 2.79
CA ILE A 88 -7.77 -8.35 1.72
C ILE A 88 -7.43 -9.70 2.35
N LYS A 89 -7.93 -10.78 1.76
CA LYS A 89 -7.79 -12.13 2.33
C LYS A 89 -6.31 -12.47 2.49
N GLY A 90 -5.93 -12.90 3.70
CA GLY A 90 -4.55 -13.23 4.05
C GLY A 90 -3.67 -12.04 4.45
N ALA A 91 -4.18 -10.80 4.43
CA ALA A 91 -3.40 -9.61 4.78
C ALA A 91 -2.90 -9.66 6.24
N GLU A 92 -3.81 -9.88 7.19
CA GLU A 92 -3.46 -9.97 8.62
C GLU A 92 -2.48 -11.11 8.89
N ASP A 93 -2.75 -12.31 8.37
CA ASP A 93 -1.88 -13.48 8.54
C ASP A 93 -0.47 -13.22 7.98
N LEU A 94 -0.37 -12.59 6.81
CA LEU A 94 0.91 -12.25 6.19
C LEU A 94 1.69 -11.26 7.05
N LEU A 95 1.07 -10.16 7.48
CA LEU A 95 1.72 -9.14 8.31
C LEU A 95 2.16 -9.70 9.67
N LEU A 96 1.31 -10.48 10.34
CA LEU A 96 1.65 -11.13 11.61
C LEU A 96 2.75 -12.19 11.46
N SER A 97 2.88 -12.81 10.28
CA SER A 97 3.99 -13.73 10.00
C SER A 97 5.32 -13.02 9.78
N LEU A 98 5.30 -11.80 9.22
CA LEU A 98 6.49 -10.96 9.02
C LEU A 98 7.04 -10.39 10.34
N ASP A 99 6.23 -10.37 11.40
CA ASP A 99 6.65 -9.92 12.74
C ASP A 99 7.44 -10.99 13.51
N LYS A 100 7.52 -12.22 13.00
CA LYS A 100 8.10 -13.36 13.72
C LYS A 100 9.32 -13.92 13.01
N ASP A 101 10.25 -14.38 13.82
CA ASP A 101 11.32 -15.26 13.38
C ASP A 101 10.73 -16.64 13.03
N THR A 102 10.99 -17.13 11.82
CA THR A 102 10.37 -18.35 11.31
C THR A 102 10.89 -19.63 11.97
N GLU A 103 12.10 -19.62 12.54
CA GLU A 103 12.69 -20.79 13.18
C GLU A 103 12.26 -20.89 14.64
N THR A 104 12.28 -19.75 15.35
CA THR A 104 12.01 -19.71 16.80
C THR A 104 10.55 -19.38 17.14
N GLY A 105 9.79 -18.83 16.20
CA GLY A 105 8.42 -18.34 16.39
C GLY A 105 8.31 -17.08 17.27
N LYS A 106 9.44 -16.52 17.71
CA LYS A 106 9.49 -15.33 18.57
C LYS A 106 9.36 -14.05 17.73
N PRO A 107 8.85 -12.95 18.30
CA PRO A 107 8.86 -11.65 17.62
C PRO A 107 10.28 -11.23 17.22
N LEU A 108 10.41 -10.58 16.07
CA LEU A 108 11.62 -9.87 15.67
C LEU A 108 11.87 -8.64 16.55
N LYS A 109 13.10 -8.12 16.56
CA LYS A 109 13.45 -6.90 17.33
C LYS A 109 12.72 -5.65 16.84
N SER A 110 12.38 -5.62 15.56
CA SER A 110 11.62 -4.55 14.88
C SER A 110 10.90 -5.16 13.68
N ARG A 111 10.04 -4.40 13.00
CA ARG A 111 9.41 -4.86 11.76
C ARG A 111 10.33 -4.67 10.57
N LYS A 112 10.36 -5.65 9.65
CA LYS A 112 11.03 -5.55 8.34
C LYS A 112 10.07 -5.14 7.22
N TRP A 113 8.95 -4.54 7.60
CA TRP A 113 7.94 -4.09 6.67
C TRP A 113 7.39 -2.73 7.07
N ALA A 114 6.86 -2.01 6.08
CA ALA A 114 6.35 -0.65 6.22
C ALA A 114 5.04 -0.48 5.44
N ILE A 115 4.27 0.54 5.82
CA ILE A 115 3.13 1.05 5.03
C ILE A 115 3.55 2.29 4.25
N ILE A 116 3.17 2.32 2.97
CA ILE A 116 3.34 3.47 2.07
C ILE A 116 2.04 3.70 1.29
N THR A 117 1.24 4.68 1.74
CA THR A 117 -0.08 4.97 1.17
C THR A 117 -0.15 6.39 0.59
N SER A 118 -0.99 6.57 -0.44
CA SER A 118 -1.40 7.88 -0.96
C SER A 118 -2.43 8.59 -0.05
N GLY A 119 -3.07 7.85 0.87
CA GLY A 119 -4.02 8.39 1.83
C GLY A 119 -3.38 9.32 2.86
N SER A 120 -4.20 10.16 3.49
CA SER A 120 -3.77 10.99 4.60
C SER A 120 -3.60 10.17 5.89
N PRO A 121 -2.90 10.70 6.91
CA PRO A 121 -2.88 10.09 8.23
C PRO A 121 -4.28 9.94 8.86
N TYR A 122 -5.26 10.77 8.48
CA TYR A 122 -6.62 10.69 9.04
C TYR A 122 -7.31 9.38 8.65
N LEU A 123 -7.19 8.99 7.39
CA LEU A 123 -7.72 7.73 6.87
C LEU A 123 -6.84 6.55 7.28
N ALA A 124 -5.56 6.64 6.95
CA ALA A 124 -4.66 5.50 7.03
C ALA A 124 -4.50 4.98 8.47
N PHE A 125 -4.42 5.88 9.46
CA PHE A 125 -4.32 5.47 10.86
C PHE A 125 -5.65 4.91 11.39
N SER A 126 -6.80 5.40 10.89
CA SER A 126 -8.11 4.88 11.30
C SER A 126 -8.27 3.39 11.01
N TRP A 127 -7.64 2.88 9.93
CA TRP A 127 -7.62 1.44 9.63
C TRP A 127 -6.90 0.64 10.70
N PHE A 128 -5.79 1.15 11.25
CA PHE A 128 -5.06 0.51 12.34
C PHE A 128 -5.71 0.66 13.70
N ASP A 129 -6.51 1.70 13.91
CA ASP A 129 -7.29 1.88 15.13
C ASP A 129 -8.58 1.02 15.13
N SER A 130 -9.00 0.53 13.96
CA SER A 130 -10.22 -0.27 13.75
C SER A 130 -9.91 -1.69 13.24
N ILE A 131 -9.88 -1.90 11.93
CA ILE A 131 -9.86 -3.21 11.29
C ILE A 131 -8.51 -3.93 11.37
N LEU A 132 -7.40 -3.20 11.49
CA LEU A 132 -6.03 -3.72 11.64
C LEU A 132 -5.52 -3.64 13.09
N LYS A 133 -6.40 -3.47 14.08
CA LYS A 133 -6.01 -3.29 15.49
C LYS A 133 -5.13 -4.41 16.04
N HIS A 134 -5.34 -5.64 15.59
CA HIS A 134 -4.54 -6.80 16.00
C HIS A 134 -3.15 -6.84 15.37
N VAL A 135 -3.01 -6.27 14.17
CA VAL A 135 -1.70 -6.08 13.53
C VAL A 135 -0.97 -4.92 14.21
N GLY A 136 -1.65 -3.79 14.46
CA GLY A 136 -1.03 -2.58 15.00
C GLY A 136 -0.14 -1.86 13.99
N LYS A 137 0.07 -0.56 14.17
CA LYS A 137 0.85 0.27 13.22
C LYS A 137 2.33 -0.15 13.19
N PRO A 138 2.97 -0.26 12.01
CA PRO A 138 4.41 -0.47 11.95
C PRO A 138 5.20 0.79 12.35
N ASP A 139 6.48 0.58 12.67
CA ASP A 139 7.41 1.67 13.03
C ASP A 139 7.60 2.67 11.88
N VAL A 140 7.61 2.16 10.64
CA VAL A 140 7.74 2.95 9.41
C VAL A 140 6.40 3.02 8.69
N PHE A 141 5.87 4.23 8.59
CA PHE A 141 4.57 4.52 7.99
C PHE A 141 4.65 5.83 7.22
N VAL A 142 4.64 5.75 5.88
CA VAL A 142 4.71 6.91 4.99
C VAL A 142 3.31 7.17 4.40
N THR A 143 2.78 8.36 4.64
CA THR A 143 1.48 8.81 4.09
C THR A 143 1.67 9.75 2.90
N GLY A 144 0.59 10.11 2.23
CA GLY A 144 0.62 11.09 1.13
C GLY A 144 1.08 12.50 1.55
N PHE A 145 1.15 12.77 2.86
CA PHE A 145 1.57 14.02 3.48
C PHE A 145 3.07 14.04 3.80
N ASP A 146 3.71 12.87 3.77
CA ASP A 146 5.12 12.68 4.12
C ASP A 146 6.06 12.81 2.91
N VAL A 147 5.48 13.07 1.73
CA VAL A 147 6.17 13.13 0.43
C VAL A 147 5.79 14.40 -0.34
N LYS A 148 6.74 14.90 -1.13
CA LYS A 148 6.51 16.02 -2.04
C LYS A 148 5.76 15.55 -3.28
N VAL A 149 6.21 14.45 -3.87
CA VAL A 149 5.62 13.86 -5.07
C VAL A 149 5.03 12.48 -4.73
N GLY A 150 3.75 12.30 -5.06
CA GLY A 150 3.05 11.03 -4.87
C GLY A 150 3.40 10.00 -5.95
N LYS A 151 2.86 8.78 -5.82
CA LYS A 151 2.94 7.73 -6.84
C LYS A 151 2.45 8.29 -8.19
N PRO A 152 3.14 8.04 -9.33
CA PRO A 152 4.14 7.00 -9.56
C PRO A 152 5.59 7.37 -9.22
N ASP A 153 5.84 8.50 -8.58
CA ASP A 153 7.19 8.80 -8.10
C ASP A 153 7.60 7.82 -6.97
N PRO A 154 8.85 7.31 -6.97
CA PRO A 154 9.32 6.37 -5.95
C PRO A 154 9.60 7.01 -4.58
N GLU A 155 9.44 8.33 -4.39
CA GLU A 155 9.80 9.07 -3.16
C GLU A 155 9.35 8.37 -1.88
N GLY A 156 8.06 8.01 -1.77
CA GLY A 156 7.51 7.40 -0.57
C GLY A 156 8.11 6.02 -0.24
N TYR A 157 8.27 5.17 -1.24
CA TYR A 157 8.87 3.85 -1.02
C TYR A 157 10.37 3.92 -0.74
N LYS A 158 11.11 4.85 -1.38
CA LYS A 158 12.51 5.10 -1.07
C LYS A 158 12.68 5.60 0.36
N LYS A 159 11.83 6.54 0.80
CA LYS A 159 11.80 7.04 2.18
C LYS A 159 11.62 5.89 3.18
N ALA A 160 10.61 5.05 2.97
CA ALA A 160 10.36 3.90 3.84
C ALA A 160 11.53 2.92 3.89
N ALA A 161 12.19 2.64 2.75
CA ALA A 161 13.35 1.75 2.71
C ALA A 161 14.54 2.33 3.50
N VAL A 162 14.75 3.65 3.47
CA VAL A 162 15.78 4.33 4.27
C VAL A 162 15.45 4.26 5.76
N GLU A 163 14.23 4.62 6.17
CA GLU A 163 13.81 4.58 7.58
C GLU A 163 13.90 3.17 8.18
N LEU A 164 13.51 2.14 7.42
CA LEU A 164 13.70 0.73 7.82
C LEU A 164 15.20 0.39 7.95
N SER A 165 16.05 0.89 7.06
CA SER A 165 17.49 0.65 7.13
C SER A 165 18.11 1.28 8.36
N GLU A 166 17.65 2.46 8.77
CA GLU A 166 18.09 3.14 9.99
C GLU A 166 17.70 2.35 11.24
N ILE A 167 16.44 1.89 11.35
CA ILE A 167 15.95 1.06 12.47
C ILE A 167 16.75 -0.25 12.59
N TRP A 168 17.09 -0.85 11.45
CA TRP A 168 17.86 -2.08 11.39
C TRP A 168 19.38 -1.88 11.41
N GLU A 169 19.84 -0.63 11.56
CA GLU A 169 21.25 -0.25 11.65
C GLU A 169 22.08 -0.74 10.46
N LYS A 170 21.50 -0.75 9.25
CA LYS A 170 22.21 -1.14 8.02
C LYS A 170 23.25 -0.09 7.63
N PRO A 171 24.47 -0.50 7.24
CA PRO A 171 25.47 0.42 6.71
C PRO A 171 24.97 1.18 5.48
N ALA A 172 25.36 2.45 5.34
CA ALA A 172 24.89 3.31 4.27
C ALA A 172 25.23 2.77 2.86
N GLU A 173 26.37 2.10 2.73
CA GLU A 173 26.82 1.45 1.49
C GLU A 173 25.90 0.29 1.05
N ASP A 174 25.18 -0.32 1.98
CA ASP A 174 24.27 -1.44 1.71
C ASP A 174 22.87 -0.98 1.33
N ILE A 175 22.49 0.26 1.67
CA ILE A 175 21.20 0.86 1.30
C ILE A 175 21.03 0.85 -0.23
N SER A 176 22.12 1.10 -0.97
CA SER A 176 22.12 1.07 -2.45
C SER A 176 21.89 -0.31 -3.06
N LYS A 177 22.02 -1.39 -2.28
CA LYS A 177 21.91 -2.79 -2.71
C LYS A 177 20.66 -3.49 -2.16
N LEU A 178 19.82 -2.78 -1.42
CA LEU A 178 18.63 -3.34 -0.79
C LEU A 178 17.76 -4.04 -1.82
N GLN A 179 17.40 -5.28 -1.51
CA GLN A 179 16.38 -5.99 -2.26
C GLN A 179 15.05 -5.74 -1.56
N THR A 180 14.12 -5.09 -2.22
CA THR A 180 12.79 -4.80 -1.66
C THR A 180 11.72 -5.39 -2.54
N VAL A 181 10.59 -5.72 -1.92
CA VAL A 181 9.35 -6.06 -2.64
C VAL A 181 8.28 -5.05 -2.26
N VAL A 182 7.57 -4.54 -3.27
CA VAL A 182 6.41 -3.68 -3.12
C VAL A 182 5.15 -4.50 -3.40
N PHE A 183 4.18 -4.43 -2.49
CA PHE A 183 2.83 -4.96 -2.67
C PHE A 183 1.91 -3.81 -3.03
N GLU A 184 1.17 -3.96 -4.12
CA GLU A 184 0.36 -2.88 -4.71
C GLU A 184 -0.82 -3.43 -5.50
N ASP A 185 -1.88 -2.66 -5.61
CA ASP A 185 -3.08 -2.99 -6.40
C ASP A 185 -3.37 -1.99 -7.51
N ALA A 186 -2.60 -0.89 -7.61
CA ALA A 186 -2.78 0.15 -8.61
C ALA A 186 -1.55 0.32 -9.54
N PRO A 187 -1.76 0.67 -10.83
CA PRO A 187 -0.66 0.92 -11.77
C PRO A 187 0.36 1.96 -11.30
N VAL A 188 -0.11 3.06 -10.71
CA VAL A 188 0.78 4.14 -10.25
C VAL A 188 1.73 3.66 -9.16
N GLY A 189 1.27 2.80 -8.25
CA GLY A 189 2.10 2.26 -7.19
C GLY A 189 3.05 1.17 -7.68
N ILE A 190 2.60 0.30 -8.59
CA ILE A 190 3.48 -0.65 -9.28
C ILE A 190 4.62 0.10 -9.97
N MET A 191 4.31 1.17 -10.73
CA MET A 191 5.32 2.00 -11.39
C MET A 191 6.29 2.66 -10.40
N ALA A 192 5.80 3.17 -9.26
CA ALA A 192 6.65 3.71 -8.20
C ALA A 192 7.60 2.65 -7.61
N GLY A 193 7.09 1.45 -7.34
CA GLY A 193 7.92 0.32 -6.88
C GLY A 193 8.97 -0.08 -7.92
N LYS A 194 8.62 -0.11 -9.21
CA LYS A 194 9.60 -0.36 -10.28
C LYS A 194 10.65 0.75 -10.38
N ALA A 195 10.24 2.01 -10.24
CA ALA A 195 11.14 3.17 -10.33
C ALA A 195 12.18 3.24 -9.19
N MET A 196 11.93 2.58 -8.05
CA MET A 196 12.95 2.40 -7.00
C MET A 196 13.80 1.13 -7.18
N GLY A 197 13.53 0.31 -8.19
CA GLY A 197 14.23 -0.95 -8.44
C GLY A 197 13.67 -2.15 -7.66
N ALA A 198 12.50 -2.03 -7.03
CA ALA A 198 11.90 -3.13 -6.27
C ALA A 198 11.34 -4.23 -7.19
N LYS A 199 11.24 -5.43 -6.62
CA LYS A 199 10.27 -6.42 -7.11
C LYS A 199 8.86 -5.95 -6.77
N THR A 200 7.87 -6.26 -7.60
CA THR A 200 6.48 -5.87 -7.34
C THR A 200 5.55 -7.09 -7.38
N ILE A 201 4.65 -7.15 -6.41
CA ILE A 201 3.56 -8.11 -6.34
C ILE A 201 2.25 -7.31 -6.46
N GLY A 202 1.55 -7.51 -7.57
CA GLY A 202 0.24 -6.94 -7.84
C GLY A 202 -0.89 -7.73 -7.15
N ILE A 203 -1.85 -7.05 -6.54
CA ILE A 203 -3.07 -7.65 -5.98
C ILE A 203 -4.26 -7.25 -6.87
N THR A 204 -5.04 -8.21 -7.36
CA THR A 204 -6.20 -7.92 -8.23
C THR A 204 -7.45 -7.53 -7.43
N SER A 205 -7.33 -6.48 -6.62
CA SER A 205 -8.43 -5.95 -5.79
C SER A 205 -9.10 -4.73 -6.43
N SER A 206 -8.33 -3.82 -7.03
CA SER A 206 -8.86 -2.62 -7.72
C SER A 206 -8.75 -2.69 -9.24
N TYR A 207 -7.75 -3.39 -9.77
CA TYR A 207 -7.52 -3.54 -11.21
C TYR A 207 -7.35 -4.99 -11.61
N ASP A 208 -7.70 -5.30 -12.86
CA ASP A 208 -7.48 -6.61 -13.47
C ASP A 208 -5.99 -6.91 -13.63
N LYS A 209 -5.65 -8.20 -13.65
CA LYS A 209 -4.26 -8.68 -13.75
C LYS A 209 -3.50 -8.10 -14.95
N SER A 210 -4.16 -7.88 -16.09
CA SER A 210 -3.52 -7.35 -17.31
C SER A 210 -2.99 -5.94 -17.08
N VAL A 211 -3.80 -5.08 -16.45
CA VAL A 211 -3.44 -3.70 -16.12
C VAL A 211 -2.23 -3.66 -15.18
N LEU A 212 -2.19 -4.53 -14.18
CA LEU A 212 -1.05 -4.63 -13.25
C LEU A 212 0.22 -5.13 -13.93
N PHE A 213 0.10 -6.12 -14.83
CA PHE A 213 1.23 -6.62 -15.60
C PHE A 213 1.78 -5.60 -16.61
N GLU A 214 0.90 -4.82 -17.24
CA GLU A 214 1.26 -3.70 -18.13
C GLU A 214 1.98 -2.59 -17.37
N ALA A 215 1.59 -2.31 -16.12
CA ALA A 215 2.28 -1.38 -15.24
C ALA A 215 3.66 -1.88 -14.76
N GLY A 216 3.97 -3.16 -14.99
CA GLY A 216 5.28 -3.76 -14.72
C GLY A 216 5.33 -4.69 -13.51
N ALA A 217 4.20 -5.18 -13.00
CA ALA A 217 4.17 -6.15 -11.89
C ALA A 217 5.04 -7.38 -12.21
N ASP A 218 5.97 -7.76 -11.31
CA ASP A 218 6.75 -8.98 -11.49
C ASP A 218 5.88 -10.24 -11.29
N TYR A 219 4.98 -10.18 -10.31
CA TYR A 219 3.98 -11.21 -10.02
C TYR A 219 2.63 -10.56 -9.78
N VAL A 220 1.55 -11.30 -10.03
CA VAL A 220 0.20 -10.87 -9.67
C VAL A 220 -0.51 -12.02 -8.94
N VAL A 221 -1.22 -11.69 -7.86
CA VAL A 221 -1.98 -12.63 -7.04
C VAL A 221 -3.43 -12.15 -6.90
N SER A 222 -4.36 -13.08 -6.69
CA SER A 222 -5.76 -12.75 -6.43
C SER A 222 -5.97 -12.15 -5.04
N ASP A 223 -5.20 -12.63 -4.07
CA ASP A 223 -5.15 -12.11 -2.70
C ASP A 223 -3.87 -12.58 -1.99
N LEU A 224 -3.67 -12.13 -0.76
CA LEU A 224 -2.43 -12.33 -0.01
C LEU A 224 -2.30 -13.74 0.59
N ARG A 225 -3.33 -14.61 0.51
CA ARG A 225 -3.17 -16.05 0.87
C ARG A 225 -2.21 -16.79 -0.05
N GLN A 226 -1.93 -16.22 -1.22
CA GLN A 226 -0.97 -16.76 -2.18
C GLN A 226 0.48 -16.40 -1.85
N VAL A 227 0.73 -15.58 -0.83
CA VAL A 227 2.08 -15.17 -0.44
C VAL A 227 2.38 -15.70 0.96
N ARG A 228 3.50 -16.41 1.11
CA ARG A 228 3.90 -17.01 2.39
C ARG A 228 5.32 -16.64 2.75
N VAL A 229 5.54 -16.22 3.99
CA VAL A 229 6.89 -16.06 4.57
C VAL A 229 7.43 -17.44 4.89
N THR A 230 8.49 -17.86 4.21
CA THR A 230 9.14 -19.16 4.46
C THR A 230 10.40 -19.03 5.30
N GLN A 231 11.05 -17.86 5.26
CA GLN A 231 12.16 -17.52 6.15
C GLN A 231 12.08 -16.06 6.54
N ASN A 232 12.32 -15.78 7.83
CA ASN A 232 12.47 -14.45 8.38
C ASN A 232 13.20 -14.55 9.71
N SER A 233 14.23 -13.74 9.92
CA SER A 233 14.99 -13.71 11.16
C SER A 233 15.59 -12.31 11.36
N ASN A 234 16.13 -12.01 12.53
CA ASN A 234 16.72 -10.68 12.78
C ASN A 234 17.87 -10.36 11.82
N ASP A 235 18.79 -11.30 11.61
CA ASP A 235 20.01 -11.07 10.83
C ASP A 235 19.90 -11.53 9.37
N GLY A 236 18.81 -12.22 9.02
CA GLY A 236 18.57 -12.77 7.69
C GLY A 236 17.74 -11.87 6.78
N LYS A 237 17.60 -12.32 5.53
CA LYS A 237 16.60 -11.81 4.59
C LYS A 237 15.25 -12.46 4.84
N ILE A 238 14.19 -11.79 4.40
CA ILE A 238 12.88 -12.39 4.24
C ILE A 238 12.90 -13.24 2.97
N ILE A 239 12.42 -14.48 3.04
CA ILE A 239 12.09 -15.27 1.86
C ILE A 239 10.58 -15.42 1.77
N LEU A 240 10.02 -14.98 0.65
CA LEU A 240 8.62 -15.14 0.32
C LEU A 240 8.47 -16.21 -0.76
N GLU A 241 7.49 -17.08 -0.60
CA GLU A 241 7.01 -17.98 -1.65
C GLU A 241 5.67 -17.48 -2.18
N ILE A 242 5.53 -17.46 -3.51
CA ILE A 242 4.29 -17.07 -4.18
C ILE A 242 3.65 -18.32 -4.80
N THR A 243 2.50 -18.72 -4.27
CA THR A 243 1.77 -19.94 -4.64
C THR A 243 0.77 -19.64 -5.74
N ASN A 244 0.87 -20.31 -6.88
CA ASN A 244 -0.04 -20.19 -8.03
C ASN A 244 -0.30 -18.74 -8.49
N PRO A 245 0.73 -17.88 -8.68
CA PRO A 245 0.51 -16.52 -9.18
C PRO A 245 -0.25 -16.56 -10.51
N LEU A 246 -1.05 -15.53 -10.77
CA LEU A 246 -1.80 -15.41 -12.01
C LEU A 246 -0.84 -15.36 -13.21
N SER A 247 -1.21 -16.00 -14.31
CA SER A 247 -0.47 -15.95 -15.57
C SER A 247 -0.62 -14.58 -16.23
N ARG A 248 0.44 -14.15 -16.94
CA ARG A 248 0.36 -13.01 -17.86
C ARG A 248 -0.58 -13.30 -19.05
N ASP A 249 -0.62 -14.55 -19.48
CA ASP A 249 -1.51 -15.07 -20.53
C ASP A 249 -2.95 -15.25 -20.03
#